data_AF-A0A957W153-F1
#
_entry.id   AF-A0A957W153-F1
#
_cell.length_a   1.000
_cell.length_b   1.000
_cell.length_c   1.000
_cell.angle_alpha   90.00
_cell.angle_beta   90.00
_cell.angle_gamma   90.00
#
_symmetry.space_group_name_H-M   'P 1'
#
loop_
_entity.id
_entity.type
_entity.pdbx_description
1 polymer ?
#
loop_
_entity_poly.entity_id
_entity_poly.type
_entity_poly.pdbx_seq_one_letter_code
_entity_poly.pdbx_strand_id
1 'polypeptide(L)'
;MLTITNPFFHRGPVRNRAYFFGRKHETSQMLSLLGNGQSVSLVGQRRIGKTSLLFHILDPEVFTRHGLNPQEHLFVYIDCSGLSNLDQPDLYRVFLEEISDALADRELQTDQSVLAVDTQPSTYRAFERSLRQLIRQGWKPIILLDEFERMSRNPQLDPDFFSGLRALAAKYPIAYITASKLPLLALTYADASTLSSPFFNIFASIRLSLFSEADARSLLTGLSARGQITFAPATLDHILDLVGPHPLFLQIAGFHAFELRQVRKAALTDDDHVELRHRFHSSVEEHFGYYWRTLSDTEQRVLANLPAWQDSQPDIIRRLEQGCLIVGHDEGYDYLSSTFRDFVQAQPIPGLLKAGPIAIDESRRQAFLRGQPLNLTATQYSVLLSLVEQAEQIIPPEALEQAVWGDEYIEDPERLKSVLKSLRRALGDEAARLENVRGVGYVWRG
;
A
#
# COMPACT_ATOMS: atom_id res chain seq x y z
N MET A 1 37.76 0.13 18.11
CA MET A 1 36.34 0.12 18.52
C MET A 1 35.55 -0.45 17.36
N LEU A 2 34.82 -1.55 17.56
CA LEU A 2 33.92 -2.08 16.52
C LEU A 2 32.82 -1.04 16.28
N THR A 3 32.75 -0.48 15.08
CA THR A 3 31.64 0.37 14.66
C THR A 3 30.38 -0.49 14.62
N ILE A 4 29.44 -0.22 15.54
CA ILE A 4 28.15 -0.89 15.57
C ILE A 4 27.39 -0.45 14.31
N THR A 5 27.26 -1.36 13.34
CA THR A 5 26.53 -1.13 12.10
C THR A 5 25.04 -1.03 12.37
N ASN A 6 24.35 -0.09 11.74
CA ASN A 6 22.90 0.04 11.83
C ASN A 6 22.21 -1.22 11.26
N PRO A 7 21.43 -1.96 12.08
CA PRO A 7 20.77 -3.19 11.66
C PRO A 7 19.51 -2.94 10.82
N PHE A 8 18.99 -1.71 10.83
CA PHE A 8 17.87 -1.32 9.99
C PHE A 8 18.38 -0.97 8.59
N PHE A 9 17.65 -1.42 7.57
CA PHE A 9 17.92 -1.06 6.19
C PHE A 9 16.62 -0.96 5.42
N HIS A 10 16.56 0.06 4.57
CA HIS A 10 15.37 0.42 3.81
C HIS A 10 15.64 0.41 2.29
N ARG A 11 16.81 -0.10 1.87
CA ARG A 11 17.19 -0.25 0.46
C ARG A 11 17.06 -1.72 0.05
N GLY A 12 16.17 -1.96 -0.91
CA GLY A 12 15.97 -3.29 -1.49
C GLY A 12 15.19 -4.26 -0.59
N PRO A 13 14.92 -5.47 -1.09
CA PRO A 13 14.21 -6.51 -0.35
C PRO A 13 15.11 -7.19 0.69
N VAL A 14 14.50 -7.72 1.75
CA VAL A 14 15.19 -8.49 2.78
C VAL A 14 15.51 -9.88 2.22
N ARG A 15 16.80 -10.18 2.02
CA ARG A 15 17.27 -11.49 1.52
C ARG A 15 17.72 -12.43 2.64
N ASN A 16 18.28 -11.89 3.71
CA ASN A 16 18.76 -12.69 4.82
C ASN A 16 17.61 -12.96 5.78
N ARG A 17 17.31 -14.25 6.00
CA ARG A 17 16.27 -14.72 6.93
C ARG A 17 16.38 -14.09 8.32
N ALA A 18 17.59 -13.85 8.83
CA ALA A 18 17.77 -13.23 10.13
C ALA A 18 17.03 -11.87 10.20
N TYR A 19 17.04 -11.09 9.12
CA TYR A 19 16.43 -9.77 9.08
C TYR A 19 14.96 -9.79 8.64
N PHE A 20 14.37 -10.96 8.42
CA PHE A 20 12.95 -11.11 8.07
C PHE A 20 12.09 -11.21 9.33
N PHE A 21 11.01 -10.41 9.38
CA PHE A 21 10.11 -10.31 10.53
C PHE A 21 8.65 -10.37 10.10
N GLY A 22 7.80 -10.85 11.01
CA GLY A 22 6.38 -11.01 10.80
C GLY A 22 6.04 -12.08 9.76
N ARG A 23 4.85 -11.97 9.16
CA ARG A 23 4.35 -12.81 8.06
C ARG A 23 4.24 -14.31 8.34
N LYS A 24 4.25 -14.73 9.62
CA LYS A 24 4.21 -16.16 9.98
C LYS A 24 2.98 -16.87 9.43
N HIS A 25 1.83 -16.20 9.47
CA HIS A 25 0.59 -16.75 8.96
C HIS A 25 0.64 -16.90 7.43
N GLU A 26 1.04 -15.85 6.73
CA GLU A 26 1.13 -15.83 5.27
C GLU A 26 2.18 -16.83 4.76
N THR A 27 3.33 -16.95 5.43
CA THR A 27 4.35 -17.98 5.15
C THR A 27 3.78 -19.38 5.32
N SER A 28 3.13 -19.67 6.45
CA SER A 28 2.56 -20.99 6.72
C SER A 28 1.45 -21.35 5.74
N GLN A 29 0.57 -20.39 5.44
CA GLN A 29 -0.53 -20.59 4.50
C GLN A 29 0.00 -20.85 3.08
N MET A 30 0.96 -20.04 2.62
CA MET A 30 1.56 -20.16 1.30
C MET A 30 2.25 -21.51 1.12
N LEU A 31 3.10 -21.91 2.06
CA LEU A 31 3.81 -23.19 1.99
C LEU A 31 2.86 -24.39 2.11
N SER A 32 1.81 -24.30 2.92
CA SER A 32 0.79 -25.34 2.99
C SER A 32 0.04 -25.52 1.66
N LEU A 33 -0.28 -24.43 0.96
CA LEU A 33 -0.92 -24.50 -0.35
C LEU A 33 0.01 -25.14 -1.39
N LEU A 34 1.28 -24.72 -1.40
CA LEU A 34 2.29 -25.26 -2.32
C LEU A 34 2.58 -26.74 -2.07
N GLY A 35 2.61 -27.18 -0.80
CA GLY A 35 2.75 -28.60 -0.45
C GLY A 35 1.62 -29.48 -1.01
N ASN A 36 0.45 -28.90 -1.25
CA ASN A 36 -0.69 -29.56 -1.90
C ASN A 36 -0.69 -29.39 -3.44
N GLY A 37 0.36 -28.81 -4.02
CA GLY A 37 0.44 -28.51 -5.46
C GLY A 37 -0.41 -27.32 -5.90
N GLN A 38 -0.96 -26.54 -4.97
CA GLN A 38 -1.79 -25.38 -5.31
C GLN A 38 -0.94 -24.14 -5.54
N SER A 39 -1.17 -23.46 -6.68
CA SER A 39 -0.48 -22.21 -6.99
C SER A 39 -0.99 -21.05 -6.14
N VAL A 40 -0.14 -20.04 -5.89
CA VAL A 40 -0.43 -18.92 -4.97
C VAL A 40 -0.28 -17.57 -5.68
N SER A 41 -1.26 -16.69 -5.52
CA SER A 41 -1.19 -15.30 -5.97
C SER A 41 -1.03 -14.39 -4.78
N LEU A 42 0.18 -13.85 -4.62
CA LEU A 42 0.56 -12.92 -3.58
C LEU A 42 0.26 -11.49 -4.02
N VAL A 43 -0.82 -10.91 -3.49
CA VAL A 43 -1.28 -9.57 -3.84
C VAL A 43 -0.94 -8.60 -2.73
N GLY A 44 -0.37 -7.44 -3.04
CA GLY A 44 -0.10 -6.44 -2.01
C GLY A 44 0.58 -5.20 -2.54
N GLN A 45 0.47 -4.11 -1.79
CA GLN A 45 0.98 -2.81 -2.23
C GLN A 45 2.51 -2.77 -2.43
N ARG A 46 2.98 -1.74 -3.13
CA ARG A 46 4.41 -1.51 -3.28
C ARG A 46 5.03 -1.33 -1.89
N ARG A 47 6.21 -1.95 -1.67
CA ARG A 47 6.97 -1.89 -0.41
C ARG A 47 6.30 -2.56 0.83
N ILE A 48 5.25 -3.37 0.64
CA ILE A 48 4.63 -4.14 1.74
C ILE A 48 5.40 -5.40 2.15
N GLY A 49 6.44 -5.78 1.38
CA GLY A 49 7.31 -6.91 1.67
C GLY A 49 7.09 -8.17 0.83
N LYS A 50 6.42 -8.09 -0.33
CA LYS A 50 6.21 -9.23 -1.24
C LYS A 50 7.51 -9.95 -1.62
N THR A 51 8.45 -9.25 -2.25
CA THR A 51 9.76 -9.78 -2.64
C THR A 51 10.56 -10.31 -1.44
N SER A 52 10.49 -9.64 -0.29
CA SER A 52 11.13 -10.12 0.96
C SER A 52 10.54 -11.45 1.42
N LEU A 53 9.22 -11.63 1.30
CA LEU A 53 8.54 -12.89 1.63
C LEU A 53 8.90 -13.98 0.62
N LEU A 54 9.02 -13.66 -0.67
CA LEU A 54 9.52 -14.59 -1.69
C LEU A 54 10.94 -15.07 -1.34
N PHE A 55 11.87 -14.17 -1.02
CA PHE A 55 13.21 -14.58 -0.58
C PHE A 55 13.18 -15.38 0.72
N HIS A 56 12.29 -15.06 1.65
CA HIS A 56 12.15 -15.82 2.89
C HIS A 56 11.76 -17.28 2.64
N ILE A 57 10.82 -17.54 1.72
CA ILE A 57 10.38 -18.91 1.41
C ILE A 57 11.35 -19.67 0.49
N LEU A 58 12.30 -19.00 -0.16
CA LEU A 58 13.37 -19.67 -0.92
C LEU A 58 14.36 -20.40 0.00
N ASP A 59 14.46 -19.99 1.27
CA ASP A 59 15.35 -20.59 2.25
C ASP A 59 14.93 -22.06 2.54
N PRO A 60 15.80 -23.05 2.28
CA PRO A 60 15.51 -24.47 2.53
C PRO A 60 15.07 -24.77 3.95
N GLU A 61 15.63 -24.10 4.96
CA GLU A 61 15.23 -24.32 6.34
C GLU A 61 13.79 -23.84 6.61
N VAL A 62 13.32 -22.84 5.87
CA VAL A 62 11.97 -22.30 6.04
C VAL A 62 10.95 -23.30 5.50
N PHE A 63 11.03 -23.66 4.22
CA PHE A 63 10.02 -24.56 3.66
C PHE A 63 10.10 -25.99 4.21
N THR A 64 11.28 -26.45 4.67
CA THR A 64 11.41 -27.76 5.36
C THR A 64 10.62 -27.80 6.66
N ARG A 65 10.61 -26.71 7.44
CA ARG A 65 9.80 -26.62 8.68
C ARG A 65 8.30 -26.68 8.40
N HIS A 66 7.89 -26.38 7.18
CA HIS A 66 6.50 -26.44 6.74
C HIS A 66 6.18 -27.71 5.92
N GLY A 67 7.06 -28.72 5.94
CA GLY A 67 6.79 -30.04 5.38
C GLY A 67 7.18 -30.23 3.90
N LEU A 68 7.82 -29.26 3.26
CA LEU A 68 8.34 -29.43 1.90
C LEU A 68 9.76 -30.01 1.95
N ASN A 69 10.03 -31.01 1.11
CA ASN A 69 11.34 -31.65 1.03
C ASN A 69 12.29 -30.89 0.08
N PRO A 70 13.47 -30.40 0.51
CA PRO A 70 14.46 -29.74 -0.37
C PRO A 70 15.03 -30.61 -1.48
N GLN A 71 14.95 -31.94 -1.34
CA GLN A 71 15.40 -32.90 -2.36
C GLN A 71 14.35 -33.14 -3.46
N GLU A 72 13.11 -32.71 -3.23
CA GLU A 72 12.02 -32.83 -4.20
C GLU A 72 11.54 -31.47 -4.68
N HIS A 73 11.48 -30.45 -3.84
CA HIS A 73 10.91 -29.15 -4.18
C HIS A 73 12.01 -28.19 -4.65
N LEU A 74 11.96 -27.84 -5.93
CA LEU A 74 12.87 -26.89 -6.54
C LEU A 74 12.19 -25.53 -6.64
N PHE A 75 12.54 -24.61 -5.74
CA PHE A 75 12.08 -23.23 -5.82
C PHE A 75 12.95 -22.45 -6.81
N VAL A 76 12.30 -21.77 -7.76
CA VAL A 76 12.96 -21.00 -8.83
C VAL A 76 12.43 -19.59 -8.81
N TYR A 77 13.29 -18.59 -8.64
CA TYR A 77 12.90 -17.19 -8.58
C TYR A 77 13.14 -16.51 -9.93
N ILE A 78 12.14 -15.78 -10.42
CA ILE A 78 12.21 -15.04 -11.68
C ILE A 78 11.70 -13.62 -11.42
N ASP A 79 12.52 -12.61 -11.72
CA ASP A 79 12.12 -11.21 -11.71
C ASP A 79 11.49 -10.84 -13.06
N CYS A 80 10.17 -10.64 -13.08
CA CYS A 80 9.46 -10.32 -14.32
C CYS A 80 9.68 -8.89 -14.82
N SER A 81 10.41 -8.04 -14.08
CA SER A 81 10.69 -6.66 -14.50
C SER A 81 11.41 -6.58 -15.84
N GLY A 82 12.33 -7.53 -16.11
CA GLY A 82 13.08 -7.62 -17.36
C GLY A 82 12.32 -8.28 -18.52
N LEU A 83 11.13 -8.83 -18.28
CA LEU A 83 10.44 -9.74 -19.21
C LEU A 83 9.34 -9.07 -20.05
N SER A 84 9.20 -7.75 -19.95
CA SER A 84 8.04 -7.00 -20.49
C SER A 84 7.95 -6.99 -22.03
N ASN A 85 9.03 -7.32 -22.73
CA ASN A 85 9.15 -7.21 -24.20
C ASN A 85 9.69 -8.48 -24.87
N LEU A 86 9.74 -9.60 -24.13
CA LEU A 86 10.24 -10.86 -24.67
C LEU A 86 9.12 -11.65 -25.34
N ASP A 87 9.45 -12.38 -26.40
CA ASP A 87 8.52 -13.26 -27.05
C ASP A 87 8.37 -14.58 -26.27
N GLN A 88 7.43 -15.44 -26.68
CA GLN A 88 7.20 -16.70 -25.96
C GLN A 88 8.44 -17.62 -25.93
N PRO A 89 9.17 -17.85 -27.04
CA PRO A 89 10.41 -18.63 -27.01
C PRO A 89 11.45 -18.08 -26.02
N ASP A 90 11.70 -16.78 -26.01
CA ASP A 90 12.66 -16.17 -25.08
C ASP A 90 12.20 -16.30 -23.62
N LEU A 91 10.90 -16.20 -23.35
CA LEU A 91 10.37 -16.44 -22.01
C LEU A 91 10.54 -17.89 -21.55
N TYR A 92 10.26 -18.87 -22.42
CA TYR A 92 10.52 -20.27 -22.10
C TYR A 92 12.01 -20.52 -21.86
N ARG A 93 12.89 -19.87 -22.62
CA ARG A 93 14.34 -19.93 -22.42
C ARG A 93 14.73 -19.39 -21.05
N VAL A 94 14.29 -18.19 -20.69
CA VAL A 94 14.53 -17.62 -19.35
C VAL A 94 14.05 -18.57 -18.24
N PHE A 95 12.87 -19.17 -18.38
CA PHE A 95 12.36 -20.11 -17.37
C PHE A 95 13.28 -21.32 -17.21
N LEU A 96 13.82 -21.87 -18.31
CA LEU A 96 14.73 -23.01 -18.25
C LEU A 96 16.15 -22.61 -17.79
N GLU A 97 16.63 -21.42 -18.13
CA GLU A 97 17.89 -20.86 -17.62
C GLU A 97 17.83 -20.73 -16.09
N GLU A 98 16.78 -20.11 -15.55
CA GLU A 98 16.58 -19.95 -14.09
C GLU A 98 16.38 -21.30 -13.37
N ILE A 99 15.70 -22.25 -14.00
CA ILE A 99 15.61 -23.63 -13.48
C ILE A 99 17.00 -24.29 -13.44
N SER A 100 17.79 -24.11 -14.50
CA SER A 100 19.15 -24.68 -14.59
C SER A 100 20.06 -24.09 -13.52
N ASP A 101 20.00 -22.79 -13.30
CA ASP A 101 20.80 -22.11 -12.27
C ASP A 101 20.38 -22.56 -10.86
N ALA A 102 19.08 -22.67 -10.60
CA ALA A 102 18.57 -23.19 -9.34
C ALA A 102 19.00 -24.65 -9.08
N LEU A 103 19.15 -25.47 -10.12
CA LEU A 103 19.67 -26.83 -10.00
C LEU A 103 21.18 -26.84 -9.73
N ALA A 104 21.97 -26.01 -10.43
CA ALA A 104 23.40 -25.89 -10.20
C ALA A 104 23.71 -25.47 -8.76
N ASP A 105 22.95 -24.52 -8.21
CA ASP A 105 23.03 -24.12 -6.80
C ASP A 105 22.71 -25.27 -5.83
N ARG A 106 21.84 -26.21 -6.24
CA ARG A 106 21.56 -27.43 -5.45
C ARG A 106 22.68 -28.44 -5.53
N GLU A 107 23.25 -28.69 -6.71
CA GLU A 107 24.38 -29.60 -6.88
C GLU A 107 25.56 -29.21 -5.99
N LEU A 108 25.88 -27.91 -5.96
CA LEU A 108 26.92 -27.35 -5.09
C LEU A 108 26.67 -27.58 -3.59
N GLN A 109 25.42 -27.80 -3.19
CA GLN A 109 25.01 -28.01 -1.80
C GLN A 109 24.88 -29.50 -1.42
N THR A 110 24.63 -30.40 -2.38
CA THR A 110 24.23 -31.79 -2.09
C THR A 110 25.14 -32.89 -2.66
N ASP A 111 26.24 -32.56 -3.36
CA ASP A 111 27.17 -33.52 -4.01
C ASP A 111 26.47 -34.52 -4.98
N GLN A 112 25.22 -34.23 -5.38
CA GLN A 112 24.45 -35.03 -6.33
C GLN A 112 24.55 -34.43 -7.73
N SER A 113 24.91 -35.24 -8.73
CA SER A 113 24.87 -34.82 -10.13
C SER A 113 23.42 -34.81 -10.65
N VAL A 114 22.93 -33.65 -11.07
CA VAL A 114 21.65 -33.46 -11.75
C VAL A 114 21.90 -33.43 -13.27
N LEU A 115 20.96 -33.97 -14.05
CA LEU A 115 21.07 -33.91 -15.51
C LEU A 115 20.81 -32.48 -16.00
N ALA A 116 21.70 -31.97 -16.84
CA ALA A 116 21.55 -30.67 -17.47
C ALA A 116 20.18 -30.52 -18.17
N VAL A 117 19.55 -29.37 -17.95
CA VAL A 117 18.30 -28.98 -18.60
C VAL A 117 18.63 -28.35 -19.95
N ASP A 118 17.94 -28.76 -21.01
CA ASP A 118 18.06 -28.10 -22.32
C ASP A 118 17.40 -26.71 -22.25
N THR A 119 18.20 -25.65 -22.29
CA THR A 119 17.79 -24.26 -22.10
C THR A 119 17.43 -23.54 -23.40
N GLN A 120 17.38 -24.20 -24.56
CA GLN A 120 17.02 -23.56 -25.83
C GLN A 120 15.66 -24.01 -26.39
N PRO A 121 14.53 -23.77 -25.67
CA PRO A 121 13.21 -24.15 -26.15
C PRO A 121 12.74 -23.17 -27.22
N SER A 122 12.57 -23.64 -28.45
CA SER A 122 11.95 -22.85 -29.53
C SER A 122 10.42 -22.89 -29.52
N THR A 123 9.81 -23.75 -28.70
CA THR A 123 8.35 -23.97 -28.65
C THR A 123 7.86 -24.40 -27.27
N TYR A 124 6.56 -24.24 -27.00
CA TYR A 124 5.91 -24.78 -25.79
C TYR A 124 6.15 -26.29 -25.60
N ARG A 125 6.15 -27.08 -26.68
CA ARG A 125 6.40 -28.53 -26.61
C ARG A 125 7.83 -28.86 -26.19
N ALA A 126 8.81 -28.06 -26.64
CA ALA A 126 10.20 -28.21 -26.21
C ALA A 126 10.34 -27.87 -24.73
N PHE A 127 9.75 -26.76 -24.30
CA PHE A 127 9.68 -26.35 -22.90
C PHE A 127 9.04 -27.43 -22.00
N GLU A 128 7.87 -27.94 -22.39
CA GLU A 128 7.18 -29.03 -21.67
C GLU A 128 8.05 -30.29 -21.58
N ARG A 129 8.80 -30.62 -22.63
CA ARG A 129 9.69 -31.80 -22.64
C ARG A 129 10.81 -31.65 -21.60
N SER A 130 11.45 -30.48 -21.53
CA SER A 130 12.51 -30.19 -20.55
C SER A 130 11.96 -30.25 -19.12
N LEU A 131 10.80 -29.63 -18.85
CA LEU A 131 10.13 -29.74 -17.55
C LEU A 131 9.79 -31.19 -17.18
N ARG A 132 9.26 -31.96 -18.13
CA ARG A 132 8.94 -33.38 -17.90
C ARG A 132 10.19 -34.20 -17.57
N GLN A 133 11.32 -33.89 -18.17
CA GLN A 133 12.59 -34.56 -17.85
C GLN A 133 13.04 -34.23 -16.42
N LEU A 134 12.89 -32.98 -16.00
CA LEU A 134 13.15 -32.55 -14.63
C LEU A 134 12.24 -33.30 -13.63
N ILE A 135 10.94 -33.37 -13.91
CA ILE A 135 9.97 -34.07 -13.05
C ILE A 135 10.26 -35.57 -12.95
N ARG A 136 10.70 -36.21 -14.04
CA ARG A 136 11.10 -37.62 -14.03
C ARG A 136 12.30 -37.91 -13.13
N GLN A 137 13.10 -36.90 -12.81
CA GLN A 137 14.21 -37.00 -11.86
C GLN A 137 13.75 -36.85 -10.40
N GLY A 138 12.44 -36.65 -10.15
CA GLY A 138 11.86 -36.52 -8.82
C GLY A 138 11.59 -35.08 -8.38
N TRP A 139 11.97 -34.10 -9.19
CA TRP A 139 11.78 -32.69 -8.87
C TRP A 139 10.34 -32.22 -9.07
N LYS A 140 9.91 -31.32 -8.19
CA LYS A 140 8.62 -30.63 -8.13
C LYS A 140 8.91 -29.13 -8.20
N PRO A 141 8.91 -28.53 -9.39
CA PRO A 141 9.26 -27.13 -9.54
C PRO A 141 8.21 -26.20 -8.93
N ILE A 142 8.66 -25.18 -8.21
CA ILE A 142 7.85 -24.09 -7.70
C ILE A 142 8.42 -22.79 -8.28
N ILE A 143 7.73 -22.21 -9.26
CA ILE A 143 8.21 -21.03 -10.00
C ILE A 143 7.63 -19.76 -9.38
N LEU A 144 8.49 -18.89 -8.87
CA LEU A 144 8.18 -17.62 -8.24
C LEU A 144 8.36 -16.51 -9.27
N LEU A 145 7.27 -15.84 -9.64
CA LEU A 145 7.21 -14.75 -10.60
C LEU A 145 6.97 -13.43 -9.85
N ASP A 146 8.04 -12.66 -9.60
CA ASP A 146 7.95 -11.35 -8.94
C ASP A 146 7.69 -10.22 -9.94
N GLU A 147 7.02 -9.15 -9.51
CA GLU A 147 6.55 -8.04 -10.37
C GLU A 147 5.77 -8.55 -11.60
N PHE A 148 4.88 -9.53 -11.38
CA PHE A 148 4.16 -10.25 -12.44
C PHE A 148 3.34 -9.35 -13.38
N GLU A 149 2.95 -8.14 -12.94
CA GLU A 149 2.25 -7.16 -13.79
C GLU A 149 3.05 -6.77 -15.04
N ARG A 150 4.38 -6.90 -14.99
CA ARG A 150 5.27 -6.60 -16.11
C ARG A 150 5.13 -7.65 -17.20
N MET A 151 5.06 -8.91 -16.80
CA MET A 151 4.82 -10.03 -17.70
C MET A 151 3.37 -10.04 -18.21
N SER A 152 2.38 -9.77 -17.35
CA SER A 152 0.96 -9.80 -17.76
C SER A 152 0.60 -8.69 -18.77
N ARG A 153 1.38 -7.61 -18.82
CA ARG A 153 1.20 -6.49 -19.77
C ARG A 153 2.08 -6.61 -21.02
N ASN A 154 2.82 -7.69 -21.16
CA ASN A 154 3.66 -7.91 -22.33
C ASN A 154 2.77 -8.12 -23.57
N PRO A 155 2.83 -7.24 -24.58
CA PRO A 155 1.97 -7.32 -25.77
C PRO A 155 2.29 -8.50 -26.68
N GLN A 156 3.44 -9.17 -26.48
CA GLN A 156 3.85 -10.36 -27.22
C GLN A 156 3.32 -11.66 -26.59
N LEU A 157 2.67 -11.57 -25.43
CA LEU A 157 2.02 -12.71 -24.78
C LEU A 157 0.54 -12.75 -25.10
N ASP A 158 0.10 -13.87 -25.66
CA ASP A 158 -1.30 -14.14 -25.95
C ASP A 158 -1.95 -14.97 -24.81
N PRO A 159 -3.29 -15.11 -24.80
CA PRO A 159 -3.98 -15.98 -23.85
C PRO A 159 -3.56 -17.46 -23.91
N ASP A 160 -3.00 -17.93 -25.03
CA ASP A 160 -2.55 -19.31 -25.21
C ASP A 160 -1.30 -19.60 -24.38
N PHE A 161 -0.39 -18.64 -24.23
CA PHE A 161 0.75 -18.74 -23.34
C PHE A 161 0.33 -19.05 -21.89
N PHE A 162 -0.61 -18.26 -21.34
CA PHE A 162 -1.11 -18.47 -19.98
C PHE A 162 -1.93 -19.76 -19.84
N SER A 163 -2.65 -20.14 -20.90
CA SER A 163 -3.32 -21.43 -20.98
C SER A 163 -2.33 -22.60 -20.96
N GLY A 164 -1.16 -22.43 -21.57
CA GLY A 164 -0.04 -23.37 -21.52
C GLY A 164 0.50 -23.56 -20.10
N LEU A 165 0.80 -22.46 -19.39
CA LEU A 165 1.23 -22.53 -17.98
C LEU A 165 0.17 -23.22 -17.10
N ARG A 166 -1.11 -22.91 -17.30
CA ARG A 166 -2.21 -23.59 -16.60
C ARG A 166 -2.25 -25.09 -16.89
N ALA A 167 -2.07 -25.47 -18.16
CA ALA A 167 -2.06 -26.87 -18.58
C ALA A 167 -0.88 -27.64 -17.95
N LEU A 168 0.27 -27.00 -17.76
CA LEU A 168 1.41 -27.60 -17.06
C LEU A 168 1.07 -27.91 -15.60
N ALA A 169 0.53 -26.95 -14.84
CA ALA A 169 0.12 -27.18 -13.45
C ALA A 169 -1.01 -28.23 -13.30
N ALA A 170 -1.86 -28.37 -14.32
CA ALA A 170 -2.89 -29.41 -14.31
C ALA A 170 -2.35 -30.82 -14.59
N LYS A 171 -1.25 -30.93 -15.35
CA LYS A 171 -0.69 -32.20 -15.84
C LYS A 171 0.48 -32.71 -15.01
N TYR A 172 1.20 -31.80 -14.35
CA TYR A 172 2.47 -32.07 -13.68
C TYR A 172 2.49 -31.50 -12.27
N PRO A 173 3.33 -32.01 -11.37
CA PRO A 173 3.51 -31.47 -10.02
C PRO A 173 4.37 -30.20 -10.04
N ILE A 174 3.88 -29.18 -10.74
CA ILE A 174 4.47 -27.84 -10.82
C ILE A 174 3.49 -26.84 -10.21
N ALA A 175 4.01 -25.92 -9.40
CA ALA A 175 3.24 -24.84 -8.82
C ALA A 175 3.85 -23.48 -9.16
N TYR A 176 3.00 -22.45 -9.19
CA TYR A 176 3.41 -21.07 -9.43
C TYR A 176 3.14 -20.20 -8.22
N ILE A 177 4.01 -19.23 -7.99
CA ILE A 177 3.73 -18.09 -7.12
C ILE A 177 3.81 -16.83 -7.98
N THR A 178 2.74 -16.03 -8.03
CA THR A 178 2.80 -14.70 -8.65
C THR A 178 2.81 -13.65 -7.55
N ALA A 179 3.68 -12.65 -7.64
CA ALA A 179 3.65 -11.49 -6.76
C ALA A 179 3.34 -10.23 -7.54
N SER A 180 2.30 -9.53 -7.11
CA SER A 180 1.79 -8.33 -7.81
C SER A 180 1.08 -7.35 -6.86
N LYS A 181 0.92 -6.11 -7.30
CA LYS A 181 0.07 -5.06 -6.70
C LYS A 181 -1.40 -5.36 -6.91
N LEU A 182 -1.78 -5.79 -8.11
CA LEU A 182 -3.17 -6.06 -8.48
C LEU A 182 -3.47 -7.57 -8.45
N PRO A 183 -4.71 -7.97 -8.13
CA PRO A 183 -5.14 -9.36 -8.26
C PRO A 183 -4.98 -9.87 -9.70
N LEU A 184 -4.66 -11.16 -9.88
CA LEU A 184 -4.46 -11.77 -11.20
C LEU A 184 -5.63 -11.55 -12.17
N LEU A 185 -6.87 -11.61 -11.67
CA LEU A 185 -8.07 -11.34 -12.46
C LEU A 185 -7.98 -10.00 -13.21
N ALA A 186 -7.50 -8.95 -12.54
CA ALA A 186 -7.36 -7.62 -13.13
C ALA A 186 -6.14 -7.49 -14.06
N LEU A 187 -5.18 -8.42 -13.97
CA LEU A 187 -3.93 -8.40 -14.73
C LEU A 187 -4.01 -9.19 -16.03
N THR A 188 -4.77 -10.28 -16.05
CA THR A 188 -4.82 -11.20 -17.20
C THR A 188 -6.11 -11.07 -18.03
N TYR A 189 -7.10 -10.28 -17.60
CA TYR A 189 -8.41 -10.13 -18.28
C TYR A 189 -8.94 -8.70 -18.26
N ALA A 190 -8.34 -7.80 -19.04
CA ALA A 190 -8.91 -6.47 -19.28
C ALA A 190 -10.16 -6.53 -20.20
N ASP A 191 -10.24 -7.50 -21.11
CA ASP A 191 -11.37 -7.73 -22.02
C ASP A 191 -12.04 -9.09 -21.75
N ALA A 192 -13.30 -9.06 -21.31
CA ALA A 192 -14.04 -10.20 -20.76
C ALA A 192 -14.63 -11.18 -21.79
N SER A 193 -14.17 -11.16 -23.05
CA SER A 193 -14.69 -12.04 -24.09
C SER A 193 -13.67 -13.12 -24.43
N THR A 194 -14.01 -14.39 -24.17
CA THR A 194 -13.35 -15.64 -24.63
C THR A 194 -12.32 -16.32 -23.72
N LEU A 195 -12.70 -16.92 -22.58
CA LEU A 195 -11.95 -18.10 -22.07
C LEU A 195 -12.85 -19.08 -21.28
N SER A 196 -12.68 -20.37 -21.54
CA SER A 196 -13.43 -21.48 -20.92
C SER A 196 -12.85 -21.96 -19.57
N SER A 197 -11.64 -21.53 -19.19
CA SER A 197 -11.10 -21.61 -17.82
C SER A 197 -9.84 -20.74 -17.67
N PRO A 198 -9.95 -19.54 -17.10
CA PRO A 198 -8.85 -18.61 -16.91
C PRO A 198 -7.62 -19.08 -16.12
N PHE A 199 -6.45 -18.48 -16.37
CA PHE A 199 -5.20 -18.78 -15.65
C PHE A 199 -5.31 -18.57 -14.13
N PHE A 200 -6.02 -17.54 -13.67
CA PHE A 200 -6.15 -17.26 -12.24
C PHE A 200 -6.91 -18.37 -11.46
N ASN A 201 -7.66 -19.25 -12.13
CA ASN A 201 -8.46 -20.28 -11.46
C ASN A 201 -7.64 -21.32 -10.68
N ILE A 202 -6.35 -21.49 -11.01
CA ILE A 202 -5.47 -22.42 -10.30
C ILE A 202 -4.80 -21.79 -9.07
N PHE A 203 -5.04 -20.51 -8.80
CA PHE A 203 -4.38 -19.74 -7.76
C PHE A 203 -5.27 -19.52 -6.54
N ALA A 204 -4.76 -19.85 -5.36
CA ALA A 204 -5.25 -19.25 -4.11
C ALA A 204 -4.65 -17.86 -3.95
N SER A 205 -5.47 -16.86 -3.63
CA SER A 205 -4.97 -15.50 -3.39
C SER A 205 -4.63 -15.30 -1.91
N ILE A 206 -3.40 -14.84 -1.65
CA ILE A 206 -2.95 -14.36 -0.33
C ILE A 206 -2.69 -12.87 -0.48
N ARG A 207 -3.30 -12.07 0.40
CA ARG A 207 -3.10 -10.62 0.40
C ARG A 207 -2.15 -10.22 1.52
N LEU A 208 -1.11 -9.45 1.20
CA LEU A 208 -0.27 -8.79 2.20
C LEU A 208 -0.85 -7.43 2.56
N SER A 209 -1.22 -7.28 3.82
CA SER A 209 -1.63 -6.03 4.47
C SER A 209 -0.48 -5.45 5.31
N LEU A 210 -0.74 -4.40 6.08
CA LEU A 210 0.18 -3.89 7.10
C LEU A 210 0.53 -4.98 8.12
N PHE A 211 1.60 -4.76 8.91
CA PHE A 211 1.88 -5.65 10.03
C PHE A 211 0.81 -5.53 11.12
N SER A 212 0.72 -6.58 11.94
CA SER A 212 0.12 -6.45 13.26
C SER A 212 1.00 -5.56 14.14
N GLU A 213 0.44 -4.94 15.17
CA GLU A 213 1.24 -4.17 16.12
C GLU A 213 2.33 -5.05 16.77
N ALA A 214 2.01 -6.31 17.07
CA ALA A 214 2.96 -7.28 17.61
C ALA A 214 4.15 -7.54 16.66
N ASP A 215 3.89 -7.71 15.36
CA ASP A 215 4.95 -7.90 14.36
C ASP A 215 5.77 -6.63 14.15
N ALA A 216 5.13 -5.46 14.16
CA ALA A 216 5.80 -4.17 14.06
C ALA A 216 6.76 -3.93 15.23
N ARG A 217 6.30 -4.19 16.46
CA ARG A 217 7.15 -4.15 17.67
C ARG A 217 8.28 -5.16 17.59
N SER A 218 7.99 -6.39 17.20
CA SER A 218 8.98 -7.47 17.05
C SER A 218 10.11 -7.09 16.08
N LEU A 219 9.79 -6.46 14.95
CA LEU A 219 10.78 -5.93 14.01
C LEU A 219 11.67 -4.88 14.67
N LEU A 220 11.09 -3.86 15.31
CA LEU A 220 11.85 -2.77 15.94
C LEU A 220 12.75 -3.28 17.07
N THR A 221 12.23 -4.14 17.94
CA THR A 221 13.00 -4.71 19.05
C THR A 221 14.07 -5.68 18.56
N GLY A 222 13.74 -6.52 17.58
CA GLY A 222 14.66 -7.54 17.08
C GLY A 222 15.83 -6.93 16.31
N LEU A 223 15.58 -5.91 15.50
CA LEU A 223 16.65 -5.20 14.78
C LEU A 223 17.49 -4.35 15.73
N SER A 224 16.89 -3.52 16.59
CA SER A 224 17.67 -2.71 17.54
C SER A 224 18.58 -3.58 18.42
N ALA A 225 18.07 -4.71 18.94
CA ALA A 225 18.86 -5.64 19.76
C ALA A 225 20.07 -6.23 19.02
N ARG A 226 19.98 -6.48 17.70
CA ARG A 226 21.14 -6.90 16.89
C ARG A 226 22.22 -5.84 16.81
N GLY A 227 21.82 -4.58 16.79
CA GLY A 227 22.72 -3.44 16.92
C GLY A 227 23.11 -3.13 18.36
N GLN A 228 22.87 -4.06 19.30
CA GLN A 228 23.21 -3.91 20.73
C GLN A 228 22.57 -2.68 21.40
N ILE A 229 21.41 -2.25 20.88
CA ILE A 229 20.63 -1.15 21.42
C ILE A 229 19.24 -1.66 21.77
N THR A 230 18.70 -1.22 22.90
CA THR A 230 17.30 -1.48 23.27
C THR A 230 16.53 -0.18 23.23
N PHE A 231 15.47 -0.13 22.42
CA PHE A 231 14.52 0.98 22.44
C PHE A 231 13.62 0.88 23.67
N ALA A 232 13.42 2.02 24.34
CA ALA A 232 12.47 2.11 25.44
C ALA A 232 11.03 1.97 24.90
N PRO A 233 10.06 1.49 25.70
CA PRO A 233 8.67 1.38 25.28
C PRO A 233 8.11 2.68 24.69
N ALA A 234 8.38 3.83 25.33
CA ALA A 234 7.96 5.14 24.83
C ALA A 234 8.50 5.45 23.42
N THR A 235 9.73 5.05 23.11
CA THR A 235 10.31 5.22 21.76
C THR A 235 9.62 4.31 20.74
N LEU A 236 9.27 3.07 21.13
CA LEU A 236 8.52 2.16 20.26
C LEU A 236 7.12 2.70 19.97
N ASP A 237 6.43 3.19 20.99
CA ASP A 237 5.09 3.79 20.86
C ASP A 237 5.15 5.03 19.98
N HIS A 238 6.15 5.89 20.16
CA HIS A 238 6.37 7.06 19.31
C HIS A 238 6.63 6.69 17.84
N ILE A 239 7.46 5.68 17.58
CA ILE A 239 7.71 5.22 16.20
C ILE A 239 6.42 4.68 15.58
N LEU A 240 5.65 3.89 16.32
CA LEU A 240 4.39 3.31 15.83
C LEU A 240 3.33 4.37 15.54
N ASP A 241 3.18 5.39 16.39
CA ASP A 241 2.32 6.54 16.08
C ASP A 241 2.79 7.28 14.82
N LEU A 242 4.10 7.56 14.76
CA LEU A 242 4.71 8.33 13.70
C LEU A 242 4.51 7.69 12.32
N VAL A 243 4.69 6.37 12.21
CA VAL A 243 4.81 5.67 10.90
C VAL A 243 3.82 4.55 10.66
N GLY A 244 3.08 4.14 11.69
CA GLY A 244 2.18 3.00 11.65
C GLY A 244 2.90 1.67 11.45
N PRO A 245 2.15 0.57 11.30
CA PRO A 245 2.70 -0.77 11.13
C PRO A 245 3.17 -1.07 9.69
N HIS A 246 3.60 -0.07 8.93
CA HIS A 246 4.06 -0.27 7.54
C HIS A 246 5.52 -0.79 7.52
N PRO A 247 5.80 -1.98 6.93
CA PRO A 247 7.12 -2.61 7.01
C PRO A 247 8.30 -1.73 6.56
N LEU A 248 8.16 -1.02 5.44
CA LEU A 248 9.21 -0.10 4.98
C LEU A 248 9.38 1.10 5.91
N PHE A 249 8.28 1.68 6.42
CA PHE A 249 8.39 2.90 7.21
C PHE A 249 8.92 2.62 8.61
N LEU A 250 8.61 1.45 9.17
CA LEU A 250 9.26 0.94 10.37
C LEU A 250 10.77 0.78 10.20
N GLN A 251 11.24 0.30 9.04
CA GLN A 251 12.68 0.23 8.73
C GLN A 251 13.32 1.62 8.65
N ILE A 252 12.65 2.60 8.02
CA ILE A 252 13.16 3.97 7.90
C ILE A 252 13.19 4.67 9.26
N ALA A 253 12.10 4.61 10.04
CA ALA A 253 12.08 5.21 11.37
C ALA A 253 13.02 4.51 12.35
N GLY A 254 13.07 3.17 12.33
CA GLY A 254 14.01 2.39 13.11
C GLY A 254 15.47 2.75 12.79
N PHE A 255 15.79 2.98 11.51
CA PHE A 255 17.11 3.46 11.09
C PHE A 255 17.47 4.79 11.75
N HIS A 256 16.62 5.81 11.63
CA HIS A 256 16.88 7.14 12.19
C HIS A 256 16.90 7.13 13.73
N ALA A 257 15.97 6.40 14.35
CA ALA A 257 15.93 6.25 15.81
C ALA A 257 17.18 5.56 16.35
N PHE A 258 17.70 4.55 15.62
CA PHE A 258 18.93 3.86 15.98
C PHE A 258 20.16 4.78 15.88
N GLU A 259 20.26 5.60 14.82
CA GLU A 259 21.34 6.58 14.69
C GLU A 259 21.31 7.62 15.82
N LEU A 260 20.14 8.19 16.11
CA LEU A 260 19.98 9.11 17.25
C LEU A 260 20.39 8.43 18.55
N ARG A 261 19.96 7.19 18.77
CA ARG A 261 20.28 6.44 19.99
C ARG A 261 21.76 6.13 20.15
N GLN A 262 22.47 5.91 19.04
CA GLN A 262 23.93 5.76 19.01
C GLN A 262 24.65 7.06 19.37
N VAL A 263 24.20 8.19 18.81
CA VAL A 263 24.80 9.50 19.07
C VAL A 263 24.58 9.94 20.52
N ARG A 264 23.35 9.81 21.02
CA ARG A 264 22.99 10.25 22.37
C ARG A 264 23.58 9.36 23.47
N LYS A 265 23.77 8.07 23.20
CA LYS A 265 24.18 7.06 24.19
C LYS A 265 23.25 6.93 25.41
N ALA A 266 22.13 7.65 25.45
CA ALA A 266 21.05 7.54 26.43
C ALA A 266 19.69 7.33 25.72
N ALA A 267 18.64 6.98 26.47
CA ALA A 267 17.29 6.89 25.92
C ALA A 267 16.88 8.21 25.22
N LEU A 268 16.11 8.10 24.15
CA LEU A 268 15.67 9.27 23.38
C LEU A 268 14.68 10.09 24.20
N THR A 269 14.88 11.41 24.18
CA THR A 269 13.98 12.38 24.83
C THR A 269 12.88 12.85 23.87
N ASP A 270 11.96 13.69 24.35
CA ASP A 270 10.93 14.30 23.51
C ASP A 270 11.53 15.20 22.41
N ASP A 271 12.65 15.89 22.68
CA ASP A 271 13.36 16.67 21.65
C ASP A 271 13.95 15.75 20.57
N ASP A 272 14.49 14.59 20.94
CA ASP A 272 14.98 13.60 19.98
C ASP A 272 13.83 12.99 19.16
N HIS A 273 12.64 12.85 19.75
CA HIS A 273 11.43 12.40 19.06
C HIS A 273 10.95 13.42 18.01
N VAL A 274 11.10 14.72 18.28
CA VAL A 274 10.86 15.79 17.30
C VAL A 274 11.90 15.73 16.17
N GLU A 275 13.17 15.55 16.49
CA GLU A 275 14.22 15.38 15.48
C GLU A 275 13.98 14.15 14.60
N LEU A 276 13.59 13.01 15.20
CA LEU A 276 13.23 11.79 14.51
C LEU A 276 12.08 12.01 13.52
N ARG A 277 11.03 12.73 13.93
CA ARG A 277 9.89 13.09 13.07
C ARG A 277 10.35 13.86 11.83
N HIS A 278 11.21 14.86 12.00
CA HIS A 278 11.75 15.64 10.88
C HIS A 278 12.56 14.75 9.91
N ARG A 279 13.50 13.95 10.43
CA ARG A 279 14.33 13.04 9.61
C ARG A 279 13.49 12.01 8.86
N PHE A 280 12.48 11.45 9.51
CA PHE A 280 11.54 10.52 8.90
C PHE A 280 10.74 11.19 7.77
N HIS A 281 10.14 12.35 8.04
CA HIS A 281 9.31 13.08 7.07
C HIS A 281 10.07 13.34 5.76
N SER A 282 11.30 13.87 5.85
CA SER A 282 12.16 14.10 4.67
C SER A 282 12.50 12.82 3.91
N SER A 283 12.49 11.66 4.57
CA SER A 283 12.80 10.37 3.95
C SER A 283 11.60 9.72 3.24
N VAL A 284 10.37 10.13 3.55
CA VAL A 284 9.14 9.50 3.06
C VAL A 284 8.27 10.38 2.19
N GLU A 285 8.59 11.66 2.05
CA GLU A 285 7.82 12.63 1.26
C GLU A 285 7.53 12.13 -0.16
N GLU A 286 8.54 11.59 -0.87
CA GLU A 286 8.34 11.02 -2.21
C GLU A 286 7.45 9.78 -2.21
N HIS A 287 7.52 8.96 -1.16
CA HIS A 287 6.68 7.78 -1.02
C HIS A 287 5.21 8.17 -0.83
N PHE A 288 4.93 9.12 0.06
CA PHE A 288 3.58 9.66 0.27
C PHE A 288 3.05 10.35 -0.98
N GLY A 289 3.88 11.18 -1.63
CA GLY A 289 3.54 11.82 -2.90
C GLY A 289 3.21 10.83 -4.01
N TYR A 290 3.93 9.70 -4.08
CA TYR A 290 3.60 8.62 -5.01
C TYR A 290 2.22 8.02 -4.71
N TYR A 291 1.94 7.65 -3.45
CA TYR A 291 0.64 7.08 -3.10
C TYR A 291 -0.49 8.06 -3.44
N TRP A 292 -0.37 9.32 -3.01
CA TRP A 292 -1.36 10.37 -3.26
C TRP A 292 -1.68 10.56 -4.74
N ARG A 293 -0.65 10.68 -5.60
CA ARG A 293 -0.84 10.89 -7.06
C ARG A 293 -1.44 9.69 -7.77
N THR A 294 -1.36 8.49 -7.19
CA THR A 294 -1.97 7.29 -7.76
C THR A 294 -3.42 7.08 -7.36
N LEU A 295 -3.92 7.84 -6.38
CA LEU A 295 -5.33 7.86 -6.01
C LEU A 295 -6.13 8.65 -7.04
N SER A 296 -7.37 8.22 -7.27
CA SER A 296 -8.38 9.01 -7.96
C SER A 296 -8.79 10.23 -7.13
N ASP A 297 -9.33 11.27 -7.79
CA ASP A 297 -9.83 12.47 -7.12
C ASP A 297 -10.84 12.17 -6.01
N THR A 298 -11.67 11.13 -6.21
CA THR A 298 -12.66 10.72 -5.21
C THR A 298 -11.99 10.05 -4.01
N GLU A 299 -10.97 9.22 -4.22
CA GLU A 299 -10.19 8.61 -3.15
C GLU A 299 -9.42 9.67 -2.35
N GLN A 300 -8.81 10.65 -3.02
CA GLN A 300 -8.13 11.78 -2.36
C GLN A 300 -9.09 12.57 -1.47
N ARG A 301 -10.29 12.90 -1.98
CA ARG A 301 -11.34 13.62 -1.22
C ARG A 301 -11.80 12.84 0.01
N VAL A 302 -12.06 11.54 -0.12
CA VAL A 302 -12.45 10.70 1.02
C VAL A 302 -11.31 10.64 2.04
N LEU A 303 -10.08 10.37 1.60
CA LEU A 303 -8.92 10.26 2.46
C LEU A 303 -8.66 11.58 3.22
N ALA A 304 -8.83 12.73 2.59
CA ALA A 304 -8.62 14.03 3.24
C ALA A 304 -9.70 14.44 4.23
N ASN A 305 -10.83 13.72 4.27
CA ASN A 305 -11.95 13.97 5.19
C ASN A 305 -12.18 12.80 6.16
N LEU A 306 -11.20 11.88 6.31
CA LEU A 306 -11.28 10.85 7.35
C LEU A 306 -11.11 11.45 8.77
N PRO A 307 -11.75 10.86 9.80
CA PRO A 307 -12.62 9.67 9.73
C PRO A 307 -14.05 9.97 9.23
N ALA A 308 -14.39 11.24 9.03
CA ALA A 308 -15.76 11.66 8.91
C ALA A 308 -16.53 11.16 7.68
N TRP A 309 -15.82 10.87 6.60
CA TRP A 309 -16.41 10.33 5.37
C TRP A 309 -16.36 8.80 5.29
N GLN A 310 -15.99 8.10 6.36
CA GLN A 310 -15.83 6.64 6.36
C GLN A 310 -17.12 5.88 5.98
N ASP A 311 -18.28 6.35 6.44
CA ASP A 311 -19.56 5.68 6.16
C ASP A 311 -20.16 6.08 4.80
N SER A 312 -19.63 7.14 4.17
CA SER A 312 -20.20 7.68 2.94
C SER A 312 -19.88 6.84 1.70
N GLN A 313 -18.73 6.14 1.69
CA GLN A 313 -18.23 5.40 0.52
C GLN A 313 -17.50 4.10 0.90
N PRO A 314 -18.24 3.03 1.27
CA PRO A 314 -17.65 1.76 1.73
C PRO A 314 -16.65 1.13 0.75
N ASP A 315 -16.90 1.21 -0.56
CA ASP A 315 -15.99 0.66 -1.57
C ASP A 315 -14.68 1.45 -1.70
N ILE A 316 -14.71 2.77 -1.44
CA ILE A 316 -13.48 3.58 -1.40
C ILE A 316 -12.70 3.27 -0.15
N ILE A 317 -13.35 3.19 1.01
CA ILE A 317 -12.70 2.80 2.26
C ILE A 317 -12.03 1.44 2.11
N ARG A 318 -12.73 0.44 1.57
CA ARG A 318 -12.15 -0.87 1.29
C ARG A 318 -10.93 -0.77 0.36
N ARG A 319 -10.94 0.08 -0.66
CA ARG A 319 -9.78 0.28 -1.56
C ARG A 319 -8.62 0.97 -0.85
N LEU A 320 -8.86 1.98 -0.03
CA LEU A 320 -7.84 2.68 0.75
C LEU A 320 -7.20 1.75 1.80
N GLU A 321 -8.00 0.90 2.45
CA GLU A 321 -7.54 -0.12 3.40
C GLU A 321 -6.68 -1.17 2.68
N GLN A 322 -7.15 -1.70 1.55
CA GLN A 322 -6.35 -2.57 0.68
C GLN A 322 -5.10 -1.87 0.11
N GLY A 323 -5.16 -0.54 0.03
CA GLY A 323 -4.07 0.39 -0.27
C GLY A 323 -3.06 0.54 0.87
N CYS A 324 -3.34 -0.02 2.04
CA CYS A 324 -2.54 0.16 3.26
C CYS A 324 -2.33 1.65 3.61
N LEU A 325 -3.31 2.50 3.27
CA LEU A 325 -3.28 3.94 3.56
C LEU A 325 -4.09 4.31 4.80
N ILE A 326 -4.96 3.40 5.23
CA ILE A 326 -5.82 3.52 6.41
C ILE A 326 -5.82 2.21 7.18
N VAL A 327 -6.16 2.28 8.46
CA VAL A 327 -6.23 1.14 9.39
C VAL A 327 -7.60 1.14 10.05
N GLY A 328 -8.22 -0.05 10.12
CA GLY A 328 -9.47 -0.24 10.85
C GLY A 328 -9.24 -0.38 12.35
N HIS A 329 -10.13 0.22 13.15
CA HIS A 329 -10.21 0.12 14.61
C HIS A 329 -11.68 -0.08 15.03
N ASP A 330 -11.94 -0.29 16.32
CA ASP A 330 -13.28 -0.64 16.83
C ASP A 330 -14.38 0.38 16.44
N GLU A 331 -14.02 1.66 16.26
CA GLU A 331 -14.96 2.77 15.97
C GLU A 331 -14.91 3.28 14.51
N GLY A 332 -14.15 2.64 13.62
CA GLY A 332 -14.04 3.05 12.22
C GLY A 332 -12.64 2.92 11.62
N TYR A 333 -12.23 3.90 10.83
CA TYR A 333 -10.95 3.91 10.12
C TYR A 333 -10.15 5.18 10.42
N ASP A 334 -8.85 5.00 10.66
CA ASP A 334 -7.89 6.09 10.80
C ASP A 334 -6.80 6.00 9.71
N TYR A 335 -6.04 7.07 9.54
CA TYR A 335 -4.87 7.12 8.67
C TYR A 335 -3.84 6.07 9.07
N LEU A 336 -3.01 5.66 8.10
CA LEU A 336 -1.87 4.77 8.34
C LEU A 336 -1.01 5.19 9.55
N SER A 337 -0.77 6.49 9.69
CA SER A 337 0.04 7.06 10.78
C SER A 337 -0.21 8.56 10.96
N SER A 338 0.28 9.13 12.06
CA SER A 338 0.18 10.57 12.33
C SER A 338 0.91 11.39 11.26
N THR A 339 2.08 10.94 10.79
CA THR A 339 2.81 11.64 9.70
C THR A 339 2.09 11.55 8.36
N PHE A 340 1.43 10.43 8.06
CA PHE A 340 0.65 10.31 6.83
C PHE A 340 -0.62 11.17 6.88
N ARG A 341 -1.28 11.27 8.04
CA ARG A 341 -2.38 12.21 8.28
C ARG A 341 -1.95 13.64 7.97
N ASP A 342 -0.86 14.10 8.58
CA ASP A 342 -0.36 15.48 8.38
C ASP A 342 -0.03 15.74 6.91
N PHE A 343 0.60 14.78 6.23
CA PHE A 343 0.86 14.87 4.80
C PHE A 343 -0.43 15.05 3.99
N VAL A 344 -1.45 14.23 4.24
CA VAL A 344 -2.74 14.30 3.53
C VAL A 344 -3.44 15.63 3.80
N GLN A 345 -3.44 16.11 5.05
CA GLN A 345 -4.08 17.37 5.42
C GLN A 345 -3.40 18.59 4.79
N ALA A 346 -2.10 18.48 4.47
CA ALA A 346 -1.35 19.51 3.74
C ALA A 346 -1.57 19.49 2.22
N GLN A 347 -2.19 18.44 1.65
CA GLN A 347 -2.39 18.37 0.21
C GLN A 347 -3.54 19.29 -0.23
N PRO A 348 -3.33 20.13 -1.27
CA PRO A 348 -4.44 20.83 -1.90
C PRO A 348 -5.31 19.82 -2.65
N ILE A 349 -6.62 19.86 -2.43
CA ILE A 349 -7.59 19.13 -3.23
C ILE A 349 -8.44 20.14 -4.00
N PRO A 350 -8.37 20.15 -5.34
CA PRO A 350 -9.20 21.03 -6.16
C PRO A 350 -10.69 20.88 -5.82
N GLY A 351 -11.38 22.00 -5.57
CA GLY A 351 -12.79 22.01 -5.22
C GLY A 351 -13.13 21.48 -3.82
N LEU A 352 -12.14 21.35 -2.94
CA LEU A 352 -12.33 21.10 -1.51
C LEU A 352 -11.70 22.25 -0.73
N LEU A 353 -12.53 23.10 -0.14
CA LEU A 353 -12.09 24.22 0.67
C LEU A 353 -12.10 23.83 2.15
N LYS A 354 -11.07 24.23 2.90
CA LYS A 354 -10.97 24.00 4.34
C LYS A 354 -10.68 25.32 5.05
N ALA A 355 -11.44 25.62 6.09
CA ALA A 355 -11.20 26.77 6.96
C ALA A 355 -11.57 26.41 8.40
N GLY A 356 -10.54 26.14 9.21
CA GLY A 356 -10.71 25.63 10.57
C GLY A 356 -11.46 24.29 10.59
N PRO A 357 -12.56 24.17 11.35
CA PRO A 357 -13.34 22.95 11.45
C PRO A 357 -14.31 22.73 10.28
N ILE A 358 -14.39 23.66 9.32
CA ILE A 358 -15.28 23.56 8.16
C ILE A 358 -14.52 23.00 6.95
N ALA A 359 -15.14 22.04 6.28
CA ALA A 359 -14.75 21.57 4.95
C ALA A 359 -15.92 21.71 3.97
N ILE A 360 -15.68 22.23 2.77
CA ILE A 360 -16.68 22.38 1.71
C ILE A 360 -16.22 21.62 0.48
N ASP A 361 -16.99 20.62 0.07
CA ASP A 361 -16.85 19.95 -1.22
C ASP A 361 -17.74 20.68 -2.25
N GLU A 362 -17.10 21.48 -3.09
CA GLU A 362 -17.78 22.23 -4.14
C GLU A 362 -18.43 21.33 -5.18
N SER A 363 -17.78 20.22 -5.53
CA SER A 363 -18.27 19.27 -6.55
C SER A 363 -19.60 18.63 -6.14
N ARG A 364 -19.79 18.37 -4.84
CA ARG A 364 -21.00 17.78 -4.28
C ARG A 364 -21.97 18.83 -3.73
N ARG A 365 -21.57 20.09 -3.68
CA ARG A 365 -22.23 21.16 -2.92
C ARG A 365 -22.58 20.73 -1.49
N GLN A 366 -21.61 20.16 -0.78
CA GLN A 366 -21.77 19.69 0.60
C GLN A 366 -20.78 20.39 1.52
N ALA A 367 -21.25 20.80 2.71
CA ALA A 367 -20.43 21.36 3.76
C ALA A 367 -20.41 20.42 4.96
N PHE A 368 -19.29 20.38 5.67
CA PHE A 368 -19.06 19.51 6.81
C PHE A 368 -18.49 20.32 7.96
N LEU A 369 -18.93 20.04 9.19
CA LEU A 369 -18.41 20.63 10.41
C LEU A 369 -17.78 19.55 11.27
N ARG A 370 -16.47 19.68 11.54
CA ARG A 370 -15.65 18.63 12.19
C ARG A 370 -15.89 17.27 11.55
N GLY A 371 -16.09 17.30 10.22
CA GLY A 371 -16.39 16.13 9.43
C GLY A 371 -17.88 15.71 9.32
N GLN A 372 -18.76 16.15 10.21
CA GLN A 372 -20.18 15.79 10.11
C GLN A 372 -20.90 16.64 9.05
N PRO A 373 -21.77 16.04 8.19
CA PRO A 373 -22.45 16.80 7.15
C PRO A 373 -23.40 17.84 7.74
N LEU A 374 -23.28 19.07 7.27
CA LEU A 374 -24.22 20.15 7.59
C LEU A 374 -25.42 20.07 6.64
N ASN A 375 -26.62 19.93 7.20
CA ASN A 375 -27.86 20.00 6.42
C ASN A 375 -28.21 21.47 6.14
N LEU A 376 -27.58 22.04 5.11
CA LEU A 376 -27.76 23.43 4.71
C LEU A 376 -28.74 23.58 3.54
N THR A 377 -29.52 24.65 3.54
CA THR A 377 -30.24 25.08 2.33
C THR A 377 -29.25 25.57 1.27
N ALA A 378 -29.68 25.64 0.01
CA ALA A 378 -28.83 26.17 -1.08
C ALA A 378 -28.28 27.58 -0.78
N THR A 379 -29.09 28.44 -0.15
CA THR A 379 -28.69 29.80 0.23
C THR A 379 -27.70 29.81 1.40
N GLN A 380 -27.91 28.98 2.42
CA GLN A 380 -26.96 28.83 3.53
C GLN A 380 -25.62 28.28 3.06
N TYR A 381 -25.64 27.30 2.17
CA TYR A 381 -24.45 26.75 1.53
C TYR A 381 -23.70 27.83 0.76
N SER A 382 -24.37 28.58 -0.11
CA SER A 382 -23.72 29.63 -0.91
C SER A 382 -23.11 30.72 -0.03
N VAL A 383 -23.80 31.16 1.04
CA VAL A 383 -23.22 32.12 2.00
C VAL A 383 -21.98 31.56 2.66
N LEU A 384 -22.04 30.31 3.16
CA LEU A 384 -20.90 29.67 3.81
C LEU A 384 -19.72 29.50 2.84
N LEU A 385 -19.99 29.11 1.60
CA LEU A 385 -18.98 28.97 0.54
C LEU A 385 -18.25 30.29 0.31
N SER A 386 -18.97 31.39 0.06
CA SER A 386 -18.34 32.70 -0.16
C SER A 386 -17.49 33.16 1.01
N LEU A 387 -17.95 32.92 2.24
CA LEU A 387 -17.22 33.25 3.46
C LEU A 387 -15.94 32.42 3.65
N VAL A 388 -15.98 31.13 3.30
CA VAL A 388 -14.84 30.21 3.43
C VAL A 388 -13.82 30.40 2.30
N GLU A 389 -14.27 30.67 1.07
CA GLU A 389 -13.41 31.02 -0.08
C GLU A 389 -12.53 32.25 0.20
N GLN A 390 -13.09 33.21 0.94
CA GLN A 390 -12.43 34.45 1.32
C GLN A 390 -12.18 34.50 2.84
N ALA A 391 -11.82 33.36 3.43
CA ALA A 391 -11.52 33.28 4.85
C ALA A 391 -10.50 34.36 5.28
N GLU A 392 -10.68 34.91 6.48
CA GLU A 392 -9.95 36.07 7.01
C GLU A 392 -10.18 37.42 6.30
N GLN A 393 -11.00 37.47 5.24
CA GLN A 393 -11.39 38.72 4.57
C GLN A 393 -12.81 39.15 4.96
N ILE A 394 -13.01 40.47 5.10
CA ILE A 394 -14.34 41.02 5.39
C ILE A 394 -15.11 41.13 4.08
N ILE A 395 -16.24 40.44 3.99
CA ILE A 395 -17.13 40.45 2.84
C ILE A 395 -18.31 41.39 3.12
N PRO A 396 -18.53 42.41 2.27
CA PRO A 396 -19.69 43.29 2.38
C PRO A 396 -21.02 42.52 2.24
N PRO A 397 -22.10 42.96 2.90
CA PRO A 397 -23.43 42.35 2.76
C PRO A 397 -23.90 42.24 1.31
N GLU A 398 -23.66 43.28 0.51
CA GLU A 398 -24.07 43.36 -0.89
C GLU A 398 -23.35 42.30 -1.75
N ALA A 399 -22.08 42.02 -1.44
CA ALA A 399 -21.31 40.99 -2.13
C ALA A 399 -21.80 39.58 -1.79
N LEU A 400 -22.17 39.32 -0.54
CA LEU A 400 -22.80 38.05 -0.15
C LEU A 400 -24.18 37.89 -0.78
N GLU A 401 -24.96 38.97 -0.86
CA GLU A 401 -26.27 38.94 -1.53
C GLU A 401 -26.12 38.61 -3.02
N GLN A 402 -25.19 39.29 -3.69
CA GLN A 402 -24.88 39.03 -5.10
C GLN A 402 -24.41 37.60 -5.34
N ALA A 403 -23.55 37.05 -4.48
CA ALA A 403 -23.04 35.68 -4.62
C ALA A 403 -24.13 34.61 -4.45
N VAL A 404 -25.18 34.89 -3.66
CA VAL A 404 -26.22 33.90 -3.33
C VAL A 404 -27.43 34.01 -4.26
N TRP A 405 -27.82 35.22 -4.65
CA TRP A 405 -29.07 35.50 -5.38
C TRP A 405 -28.86 36.15 -6.76
N GLY A 406 -27.63 36.52 -7.13
CA GLY A 406 -27.33 37.14 -8.43
C GLY A 406 -28.01 38.50 -8.59
N ASP A 407 -28.49 38.79 -9.81
CA ASP A 407 -29.14 40.06 -10.15
C ASP A 407 -30.64 40.11 -9.79
N GLU A 408 -31.15 39.13 -9.03
CA GLU A 408 -32.53 39.15 -8.55
C GLU A 408 -32.72 40.26 -7.50
N TYR A 409 -33.17 41.43 -7.96
CA TYR A 409 -33.55 42.53 -7.07
C TYR A 409 -34.82 42.17 -6.28
N ILE A 410 -34.65 41.87 -5.00
CA ILE A 410 -35.73 41.70 -4.04
C ILE A 410 -35.48 42.68 -2.88
N GLU A 411 -36.40 43.63 -2.66
CA GLU A 411 -36.38 44.54 -1.51
C GLU A 411 -36.74 43.80 -0.21
N ASP A 412 -35.81 42.99 0.30
CA ASP A 412 -35.89 42.42 1.65
C ASP A 412 -34.55 42.58 2.39
N PRO A 413 -34.39 43.69 3.16
CA PRO A 413 -33.18 43.97 3.93
C PRO A 413 -32.85 42.93 5.03
N GLU A 414 -33.78 42.03 5.35
CA GLU A 414 -33.61 41.01 6.38
C GLU A 414 -33.27 39.63 5.79
N ARG A 415 -33.32 39.47 4.46
CA ARG A 415 -33.09 38.19 3.77
C ARG A 415 -31.74 37.58 4.12
N LEU A 416 -30.65 38.33 3.97
CA LEU A 416 -29.30 37.88 4.32
C LEU A 416 -29.17 37.60 5.82
N LYS A 417 -29.75 38.46 6.67
CA LYS A 417 -29.71 38.28 8.13
C LYS A 417 -30.42 37.00 8.56
N SER A 418 -31.54 36.64 7.92
CA SER A 418 -32.28 35.41 8.18
C SER A 418 -31.48 34.16 7.79
N VAL A 419 -30.79 34.21 6.64
CA VAL A 419 -29.87 33.13 6.22
C VAL A 419 -28.71 32.99 7.20
N LEU A 420 -28.05 34.09 7.56
CA LEU A 420 -26.93 34.09 8.52
C LEU A 420 -27.36 33.58 9.90
N LYS A 421 -28.56 33.96 10.37
CA LYS A 421 -29.12 33.47 11.63
C LYS A 421 -29.33 31.96 11.59
N SER A 422 -29.85 31.43 10.49
CA SER A 422 -30.09 30.00 10.32
C SER A 422 -28.78 29.22 10.14
N LEU A 423 -27.82 29.79 9.39
CA LEU A 423 -26.48 29.24 9.24
C LEU A 423 -25.77 29.15 10.60
N ARG A 424 -25.81 30.21 11.42
CA ARG A 424 -25.26 30.17 12.80
C ARG A 424 -25.88 29.06 13.65
N ARG A 425 -27.17 28.78 13.50
CA ARG A 425 -27.82 27.64 14.19
C ARG A 425 -27.27 26.31 13.71
N ALA A 426 -27.04 26.14 12.40
CA ALA A 426 -26.46 24.93 11.84
C ALA A 426 -24.99 24.72 12.28
N LEU A 427 -24.24 25.81 12.50
CA LEU A 427 -22.83 25.78 12.92
C LEU A 427 -22.62 25.53 14.42
N GLY A 428 -23.64 25.68 15.26
CA GLY A 428 -23.52 25.47 16.71
C GLY A 428 -22.47 26.39 17.34
N ASP A 429 -21.57 25.83 18.16
CA ASP A 429 -20.51 26.58 18.85
C ASP A 429 -19.54 27.27 17.87
N GLU A 430 -19.37 26.72 16.68
CA GLU A 430 -18.48 27.24 15.65
C GLU A 430 -19.07 28.47 14.94
N ALA A 431 -20.31 28.84 15.25
CA ALA A 431 -20.92 30.10 14.80
C ALA A 431 -20.13 31.34 15.25
N ALA A 432 -19.31 31.23 16.30
CA ALA A 432 -18.41 32.29 16.75
C ALA A 432 -17.38 32.69 15.70
N ARG A 433 -17.03 31.78 14.78
CA ARG A 433 -16.12 32.04 13.65
C ARG A 433 -16.74 32.93 12.58
N LEU A 434 -18.07 32.99 12.53
CA LEU A 434 -18.82 33.87 11.64
C LEU A 434 -19.07 35.23 12.33
N GLU A 435 -18.08 36.09 12.27
CA GLU A 435 -18.09 37.39 12.91
C GLU A 435 -18.84 38.44 12.08
N ASN A 436 -19.56 39.32 12.77
CA ASN A 436 -20.12 40.52 12.17
C ASN A 436 -19.21 41.71 12.48
N VAL A 437 -18.59 42.28 11.44
CA VAL A 437 -17.82 43.51 11.55
C VAL A 437 -18.77 44.68 11.35
N ARG A 438 -19.14 45.31 12.47
CA ARG A 438 -20.19 46.34 12.52
C ARG A 438 -19.97 47.44 11.48
N GLY A 439 -20.96 47.59 10.59
CA GLY A 439 -20.97 48.63 9.56
C GLY A 439 -20.09 48.33 8.35
N VAL A 440 -19.46 47.14 8.28
CA VAL A 440 -18.55 46.77 7.19
C VAL A 440 -18.99 45.47 6.52
N GLY A 441 -19.35 44.43 7.27
CA GLY A 441 -19.74 43.15 6.69
C GLY A 441 -19.50 41.96 7.60
N TYR A 442 -19.18 40.81 6.99
CA TYR A 442 -19.01 39.53 7.68
C TYR A 442 -17.68 38.89 7.32
N VAL A 443 -17.08 38.15 8.26
CA VAL A 443 -15.81 37.43 8.04
C VAL A 443 -15.90 36.04 8.65
N TRP A 444 -15.26 35.07 8.00
CA TRP A 444 -14.99 33.77 8.58
C TRP A 444 -13.58 33.74 9.19
N ARG A 445 -13.48 33.38 10.47
CA ARG A 445 -12.21 33.21 11.20
C ARG A 445 -11.80 31.74 11.24
N GLY A 446 -10.62 31.46 10.70
CA GLY A 446 -10.00 30.13 10.54
C GLY A 446 -9.64 29.42 11.82
#